data_AF-A0ABD0YCY7-F1
#
_entry.id   AF-A0ABD0YCY7-F1
#
_cell.length_a   1.000
_cell.length_b   1.000
_cell.length_c   1.000
_cell.angle_alpha   90.00
_cell.angle_beta   90.00
_cell.angle_gamma   90.00
#
_symmetry.space_group_name_H-M   'P 1'
#
loop_
_entity.id
_entity.type
_entity.pdbx_description
1 polymer ?
#
loop_
_entity_poly.entity_id
_entity_poly.type
_entity_poly.pdbx_seq_one_letter_code
_entity_poly.pdbx_strand_id
1 'polypeptide(L)'
;MPVKYVGRVTDFSGKTLWEIVGNLKDFGVGRLVKRHMLERYPEPSFIRIVKVDAAKNEEPRKVRVWAEKVFRGQRYPKLVEVYSVSYKADYRLVPKHEEKALWERVDATPNKEKLLPEYMDFPPLMKVSSLQINDLICFGLWIYLYGHFYKDID
;
A
#
# COMPACT_ATOMS: atom_id res chain seq x y z
N MET A 1 -3.80 34.84 22.47
CA MET A 1 -2.79 34.25 21.59
C MET A 1 -3.35 32.94 21.03
N PRO A 2 -3.40 32.73 19.70
CA PRO A 2 -3.92 31.48 19.14
C PRO A 2 -2.94 30.32 19.39
N VAL A 3 -3.46 29.20 19.91
CA VAL A 3 -2.68 27.98 20.11
C VAL A 3 -2.40 27.35 18.75
N LYS A 4 -1.12 27.23 18.37
CA LYS A 4 -0.68 26.57 17.14
C LYS A 4 -0.09 25.21 17.50
N TYR A 5 -0.77 24.15 17.08
CA TYR A 5 -0.24 22.79 17.22
C TYR A 5 0.88 22.59 16.20
N VAL A 6 2.04 22.14 16.67
CA VAL A 6 3.22 21.84 15.84
C VAL A 6 3.52 20.35 15.94
N GLY A 7 3.59 19.67 14.80
CA GLY A 7 3.88 18.24 14.73
C GLY A 7 3.05 17.52 13.68
N ARG A 8 3.31 16.21 13.53
CA ARG A 8 2.53 15.34 12.66
C ARG A 8 1.21 14.99 13.34
N VAL A 9 0.10 15.45 12.77
CA VAL A 9 -1.24 15.02 13.20
C VAL A 9 -1.51 13.59 12.73
N THR A 10 -2.16 12.80 13.57
CA THR A 10 -2.59 11.44 13.24
C THR A 10 -4.03 11.23 13.65
N ASP A 11 -4.87 10.82 12.70
CA ASP A 11 -6.28 10.52 12.94
C ASP A 11 -6.49 9.06 13.37
N PHE A 12 -5.54 8.48 14.12
CA PHE A 12 -5.69 7.09 14.56
C PHE A 12 -6.65 7.02 15.74
N SER A 13 -7.65 6.15 15.62
CA SER A 13 -8.65 5.97 16.66
C SER A 13 -9.04 4.51 16.78
N GLY A 14 -8.79 3.91 17.94
CA GLY A 14 -9.14 2.53 18.22
C GLY A 14 -8.18 1.89 19.20
N LYS A 15 -8.11 0.56 19.13
CA LYS A 15 -7.19 -0.28 19.89
C LYS A 15 -6.08 -0.80 18.99
N THR A 16 -5.03 -1.32 19.60
CA THR A 16 -4.00 -2.08 18.86
C THR A 16 -4.53 -3.45 18.47
N LEU A 17 -3.92 -4.08 17.45
CA LEU A 17 -4.30 -5.46 17.10
C LEU A 17 -4.03 -6.44 18.24
N TRP A 18 -2.92 -6.24 18.97
CA TRP A 18 -2.57 -7.06 20.13
C TRP A 18 -3.69 -7.09 21.18
N GLU A 19 -4.22 -5.93 21.54
CA GLU A 19 -5.31 -5.84 22.53
C GLU A 19 -6.62 -6.46 22.04
N ILE A 20 -6.94 -6.34 20.75
CA ILE A 20 -8.16 -6.94 20.19
C ILE A 20 -8.04 -8.47 20.19
N VAL A 21 -6.95 -8.96 19.61
CA VAL A 21 -6.70 -10.39 19.41
C VAL A 21 -6.49 -11.11 20.74
N GLY A 22 -5.78 -10.50 21.69
CA GLY A 22 -5.53 -11.08 23.02
C GLY A 22 -6.78 -11.18 23.90
N ASN A 23 -7.80 -10.36 23.66
CA ASN A 23 -9.06 -10.38 24.42
C ASN A 23 -10.14 -11.29 23.81
N LEU A 24 -9.92 -11.82 22.60
CA LEU A 24 -10.88 -12.66 21.90
C LEU A 24 -10.55 -14.14 22.10
N LYS A 25 -11.60 -14.97 22.23
CA LYS A 25 -11.45 -16.43 22.17
C LYS A 25 -10.86 -16.84 20.82
N ASP A 26 -9.97 -17.83 20.84
CA ASP A 26 -9.30 -18.36 19.64
C ASP A 26 -8.61 -17.25 18.83
N PHE A 27 -8.08 -16.23 19.52
CA PHE A 27 -7.40 -15.07 18.92
C PHE A 27 -8.25 -14.30 17.90
N GLY A 28 -9.58 -14.46 17.94
CA GLY A 28 -10.50 -13.81 17.02
C GLY A 28 -10.40 -14.32 15.57
N VAL A 29 -9.91 -15.54 15.35
CA VAL A 29 -9.89 -16.16 14.01
C VAL A 29 -11.30 -16.17 13.41
N GLY A 30 -11.40 -15.76 12.14
CA GLY A 30 -12.65 -15.60 11.40
C GLY A 30 -13.36 -14.26 11.60
N ARG A 31 -12.95 -13.43 12.57
CA ARG A 31 -13.56 -12.11 12.82
C ARG A 31 -13.02 -11.04 11.87
N LEU A 32 -13.86 -10.03 11.62
CA LEU A 32 -13.49 -8.85 10.83
C LEU A 32 -12.99 -7.72 11.73
N VAL A 33 -11.91 -7.08 11.28
CA VAL A 33 -11.34 -5.89 11.91
C VAL A 33 -11.26 -4.77 10.87
N LYS A 34 -11.68 -3.58 11.25
CA LYS A 34 -11.58 -2.38 10.41
C LYS A 34 -10.52 -1.43 10.96
N ARG A 35 -10.00 -0.57 10.09
CA ARG A 35 -9.04 0.49 10.46
C ARG A 35 -9.67 1.85 10.28
N HIS A 36 -9.58 2.72 11.30
CA HIS A 36 -10.18 4.05 11.26
C HIS A 36 -9.61 4.89 10.11
N MET A 37 -8.30 4.86 9.87
CA MET A 37 -7.68 5.55 8.72
C MET A 37 -8.27 5.13 7.37
N LEU A 38 -8.80 3.91 7.24
CA LEU A 38 -9.38 3.41 6.00
C LEU A 38 -10.86 3.78 5.83
N GLU A 39 -11.53 4.27 6.89
CA GLU A 39 -12.91 4.79 6.82
C GLU A 39 -13.01 6.07 5.97
N ARG A 40 -11.87 6.69 5.62
CA ARG A 40 -11.80 7.81 4.66
C ARG A 40 -12.32 7.47 3.26
N TYR A 41 -12.41 6.18 2.93
CA TYR A 41 -12.91 5.70 1.65
C TYR A 41 -14.36 5.23 1.82
N PRO A 42 -15.29 5.62 0.93
CA PRO A 42 -16.69 5.21 1.03
C PRO A 42 -16.89 3.71 0.76
N GLU A 43 -15.93 3.09 0.06
CA GLU A 43 -15.94 1.67 -0.26
C GLU A 43 -15.46 0.82 0.94
N PRO A 44 -16.04 -0.37 1.19
CA PRO A 44 -15.72 -1.18 2.36
C PRO A 44 -14.24 -1.61 2.38
N SER A 45 -13.59 -1.41 3.52
CA SER A 45 -12.19 -1.77 3.74
C SER A 45 -12.01 -2.41 5.12
N PHE A 46 -11.66 -3.68 5.15
CA PHE A 46 -11.50 -4.46 6.38
C PHE A 46 -10.53 -5.63 6.17
N ILE A 47 -10.15 -6.27 7.27
CA ILE A 47 -9.33 -7.48 7.27
C ILE A 47 -10.05 -8.59 8.01
N ARG A 48 -10.07 -9.81 7.47
CA ARG A 48 -10.53 -11.02 8.16
C ARG A 48 -9.34 -11.76 8.73
N ILE A 49 -9.32 -11.98 10.04
CA ILE A 49 -8.24 -12.71 10.71
C ILE A 49 -8.32 -14.19 10.32
N VAL A 50 -7.23 -14.75 9.77
CA VAL A 50 -7.15 -16.18 9.42
C VAL A 50 -6.25 -16.91 10.40
N LYS A 51 -5.09 -16.35 10.71
CA LYS A 51 -4.12 -16.94 11.64
C LYS A 51 -3.39 -15.85 12.41
N VAL A 52 -3.10 -16.12 13.68
CA VAL A 52 -2.32 -15.24 14.53
C VAL A 52 -1.08 -16.00 15.00
N ASP A 53 0.07 -15.37 14.82
CA ASP A 53 1.36 -15.85 15.30
C ASP A 53 1.92 -14.84 16.30
N ALA A 54 2.46 -15.32 17.42
CA ALA A 54 3.14 -14.48 18.39
C ALA A 54 4.46 -13.96 17.80
N ALA A 55 4.73 -12.66 17.93
CA ALA A 55 6.00 -12.09 17.54
C ALA A 55 7.10 -12.56 18.50
N LYS A 56 8.27 -12.92 17.98
CA LYS A 56 9.44 -13.26 18.81
C LYS A 56 9.96 -11.98 19.47
N ASN A 57 9.57 -11.74 20.72
CA ASN A 57 10.15 -10.86 21.76
C ASN A 57 10.78 -9.48 21.42
N GLU A 58 10.66 -8.96 20.20
CA GLU A 58 11.28 -7.69 19.79
C GLU A 58 10.48 -6.48 20.29
N GLU A 59 9.14 -6.56 20.32
CA GLU A 59 8.27 -5.50 20.83
C GLU A 59 6.97 -6.05 21.45
N PRO A 60 6.60 -5.66 22.69
CA PRO A 60 5.49 -6.27 23.43
C PRO A 60 4.10 -5.97 22.85
N ARG A 61 3.98 -5.01 21.93
CA ARG A 61 2.71 -4.59 21.31
C ARG A 61 2.57 -5.03 19.86
N LYS A 62 3.54 -5.77 19.32
CA LYS A 62 3.49 -6.28 17.95
C LYS A 62 2.97 -7.71 17.92
N VAL A 63 2.17 -8.00 16.90
CA VAL A 63 1.60 -9.32 16.64
C VAL A 63 1.66 -9.57 15.16
N ARG A 64 1.97 -10.80 14.76
CA ARG A 64 1.96 -11.20 13.35
C ARG A 64 0.60 -11.81 13.05
N VAL A 65 -0.19 -11.16 12.20
CA VAL A 65 -1.52 -11.63 11.81
C VAL A 65 -1.55 -11.90 10.32
N TRP A 66 -1.94 -13.10 9.94
CA TRP A 66 -2.28 -13.43 8.56
C TRP A 66 -3.77 -13.17 8.36
N ALA A 67 -4.08 -12.29 7.41
CA ALA A 67 -5.46 -11.87 7.18
C ALA A 67 -5.80 -11.84 5.70
N GLU A 68 -7.05 -12.12 5.40
CA GLU A 68 -7.63 -11.78 4.10
C GLU A 68 -7.95 -10.29 4.12
N LYS A 69 -7.36 -9.57 3.17
CA LYS A 69 -7.51 -8.13 3.09
C LYS A 69 -8.55 -7.79 2.04
N VAL A 70 -9.46 -6.89 2.40
CA VAL A 70 -10.35 -6.20 1.49
C VAL A 70 -10.05 -4.71 1.56
N PHE A 71 -9.70 -4.11 0.42
CA PHE A 71 -9.42 -2.68 0.33
C PHE A 71 -10.27 -2.07 -0.77
N ARG A 72 -11.06 -1.06 -0.40
CA ARG A 72 -11.95 -0.33 -1.31
C ARG A 72 -12.83 -1.26 -2.16
N GLY A 73 -13.42 -2.27 -1.51
CA GLY A 73 -14.24 -3.29 -2.16
C GLY A 73 -13.47 -4.37 -2.94
N GLN A 74 -12.14 -4.27 -3.08
CA GLN A 74 -11.34 -5.28 -3.77
C GLN A 74 -10.74 -6.29 -2.79
N ARG A 75 -10.98 -7.58 -3.06
CA ARG A 75 -10.39 -8.69 -2.30
C ARG A 75 -8.98 -8.98 -2.80
N TYR A 76 -8.01 -9.09 -1.89
CA TYR A 76 -6.66 -9.51 -2.26
C TYR A 76 -6.63 -11.03 -2.48
N PRO A 77 -6.00 -11.53 -3.56
CA PRO A 77 -5.99 -12.96 -3.88
C PRO A 77 -5.11 -13.78 -2.92
N LYS A 78 -4.15 -13.13 -2.27
CA LYS A 78 -3.23 -13.77 -1.31
C LYS A 78 -3.49 -13.23 0.09
N LEU A 79 -3.26 -14.09 1.08
CA LEU A 79 -3.23 -13.67 2.47
C LEU A 79 -2.14 -12.62 2.67
N VAL A 80 -2.48 -11.58 3.41
CA VAL A 80 -1.59 -10.46 3.71
C VAL A 80 -1.12 -10.60 5.15
N GLU A 81 0.19 -10.49 5.34
CA GLU A 81 0.78 -10.38 6.66
C GLU A 81 0.61 -8.95 7.21
N VAL A 82 0.04 -8.84 8.39
CA VAL A 82 -0.11 -7.60 9.15
C VAL A 82 0.83 -7.67 10.35
N TYR A 83 2.04 -7.15 10.20
CA TYR A 83 3.05 -7.07 11.27
C TYR A 83 3.52 -5.64 11.51
N SER A 84 4.00 -4.96 10.47
CA SER A 84 4.59 -3.61 10.58
C SER A 84 3.66 -2.55 11.17
N VAL A 85 2.35 -2.72 11.01
CA VAL A 85 1.32 -1.77 11.44
C VAL A 85 0.48 -2.29 12.61
N SER A 86 0.82 -3.44 13.20
CA SER A 86 -0.01 -4.05 14.25
C SER A 86 -0.04 -3.26 15.55
N TYR A 87 1.05 -2.53 15.84
CA TYR A 87 1.22 -1.72 17.04
C TYR A 87 0.39 -0.42 17.03
N LYS A 88 -0.15 -0.01 15.87
CA LYS A 88 -0.90 1.24 15.73
C LYS A 88 -2.29 1.08 16.35
N ALA A 89 -2.69 2.04 17.18
CA ALA A 89 -4.01 2.10 17.79
C ALA A 89 -5.07 2.64 16.80
N ASP A 90 -5.26 1.92 15.70
CA ASP A 90 -6.11 2.32 14.56
C ASP A 90 -7.21 1.27 14.28
N TYR A 91 -7.22 0.17 15.03
CA TYR A 91 -8.09 -0.97 14.76
C TYR A 91 -9.36 -0.94 15.60
N ARG A 92 -10.45 -1.40 15.00
CA ARG A 92 -11.74 -1.61 15.67
C ARG A 92 -12.30 -2.95 15.23
N LEU A 93 -12.77 -3.73 16.19
CA LEU A 93 -13.46 -4.99 15.92
C LEU A 93 -14.84 -4.69 15.32
N VAL A 94 -15.21 -5.38 14.24
CA VAL A 94 -16.55 -5.26 13.67
C VAL A 94 -17.53 -6.10 14.49
N PRO A 95 -18.70 -5.57 14.88
CA PRO A 95 -19.75 -6.34 15.52
C PRO A 95 -20.30 -7.44 14.60
N LYS A 96 -20.62 -8.62 15.15
CA LYS A 96 -21.04 -9.80 14.37
C LYS A 96 -22.24 -9.54 13.43
N HIS A 97 -23.18 -8.70 13.86
CA HIS A 97 -24.38 -8.40 13.07
C HIS A 97 -24.06 -7.53 11.83
N GLU A 98 -22.99 -6.73 11.88
CA GLU A 98 -22.56 -5.88 10.75
C GLU A 98 -21.65 -6.62 9.76
N GLU A 99 -21.02 -7.73 10.18
CA GLU A 99 -20.07 -8.46 9.35
C GLU A 99 -20.68 -8.93 8.03
N LYS A 100 -21.93 -9.41 8.06
CA LYS A 100 -22.65 -9.85 6.86
C LYS A 100 -22.91 -8.68 5.90
N ALA A 101 -23.37 -7.55 6.43
CA ALA A 101 -23.64 -6.35 5.64
C ALA A 101 -22.36 -5.82 4.97
N LEU A 102 -21.20 -5.92 5.62
CA LEU A 102 -19.92 -5.55 5.00
C LEU A 102 -19.58 -6.45 3.81
N TRP A 103 -19.77 -7.76 3.92
CA TRP A 103 -19.55 -8.68 2.80
C TRP A 103 -20.48 -8.40 1.63
N GLU A 104 -21.77 -8.17 1.91
CA GLU A 104 -22.76 -7.79 0.88
C GLU A 104 -22.35 -6.48 0.16
N ARG A 105 -21.82 -5.50 0.91
CA ARG A 105 -21.29 -4.26 0.31
C ARG A 105 -20.05 -4.47 -0.56
N VAL A 106 -19.20 -5.44 -0.21
CA VAL A 106 -18.03 -5.81 -1.04
C VAL A 106 -18.51 -6.37 -2.37
N ASP A 107 -19.47 -7.29 -2.35
CA ASP A 107 -20.01 -7.92 -3.55
C ASP A 107 -20.79 -6.94 -4.43
N ALA A 108 -21.44 -5.94 -3.81
CA ALA A 108 -22.11 -4.85 -4.52
C ALA A 108 -21.14 -3.80 -5.11
N THR A 109 -19.87 -3.77 -4.70
CA THR A 109 -18.91 -2.77 -5.18
C THR A 109 -18.29 -3.23 -6.50
N PRO A 110 -18.58 -2.58 -7.65
CA PRO A 110 -17.99 -2.97 -8.91
C PRO A 110 -16.48 -2.70 -8.92
N ASN A 111 -15.72 -3.62 -9.50
CA ASN A 111 -14.30 -3.42 -9.73
C ASN A 111 -14.09 -2.33 -10.80
N LYS A 112 -13.88 -1.09 -10.37
CA LYS A 112 -13.58 0.02 -11.28
C LYS A 112 -12.11 -0.03 -11.66
N GLU A 113 -11.81 -0.67 -12.79
CA GLU A 113 -10.51 -0.54 -13.41
C GLU A 113 -10.32 0.93 -13.83
N LYS A 114 -9.30 1.58 -13.27
CA LYS A 114 -8.92 2.91 -13.72
C LYS A 114 -8.10 2.75 -14.99
N LEU A 115 -8.69 3.11 -16.12
CA LEU A 115 -7.94 3.30 -17.36
C LEU A 115 -6.98 4.47 -17.15
N LEU A 116 -5.69 4.14 -16.99
CA LEU A 116 -4.61 5.11 -16.95
C LEU A 116 -4.12 5.34 -18.39
N PRO A 117 -3.63 6.55 -18.73
CA PRO A 117 -2.97 6.74 -20.00
C PRO A 117 -1.76 5.81 -20.10
N GLU A 118 -1.57 5.20 -21.25
CA GLU A 118 -0.43 4.30 -21.53
C GLU A 118 0.91 5.04 -21.48
N TYR A 119 0.87 6.35 -21.80
CA TYR A 119 2.04 7.22 -21.84
C TYR A 119 1.86 8.42 -20.92
N MET A 120 2.96 8.80 -20.26
CA MET A 120 3.07 10.08 -19.56
C MET A 120 4.36 10.77 -19.99
N ASP A 121 4.31 12.09 -20.04
CA ASP A 121 5.49 12.90 -20.33
C ASP A 121 6.53 12.78 -19.21
N PHE A 122 7.80 12.68 -19.61
CA PHE A 122 8.90 12.80 -18.66
C PHE A 122 8.91 14.19 -18.00
N PRO A 123 9.32 14.28 -16.72
CA PRO A 123 9.55 15.57 -16.08
C PRO A 123 10.63 16.37 -16.84
N PRO A 124 10.59 17.71 -16.80
CA PRO A 124 11.37 18.57 -17.70
C PRO A 124 12.89 18.32 -17.65
N LEU A 125 13.45 18.06 -16.47
CA LEU A 125 14.86 17.73 -16.32
C LEU A 125 15.25 16.44 -17.06
N MET A 126 14.42 15.40 -16.94
CA MET A 126 14.67 14.11 -17.61
C MET A 126 14.55 14.21 -19.12
N LYS A 127 13.66 15.08 -19.63
CA LYS A 127 13.56 15.36 -21.07
C LYS A 127 14.86 15.95 -21.61
N VAL A 128 15.45 16.91 -20.91
CA VAL A 128 16.71 17.55 -21.35
C VAL A 128 17.87 16.55 -21.31
N SER A 129 17.98 15.77 -20.25
CA SER A 129 19.05 14.77 -20.14
C SER A 129 18.92 13.64 -21.18
N SER A 130 17.72 13.19 -21.50
CA SER A 130 17.51 12.15 -22.52
C SER A 130 17.80 12.67 -23.94
N LEU A 131 17.49 13.93 -24.22
CA LEU A 131 17.88 14.58 -25.48
C LEU A 131 19.41 14.68 -25.61
N GLN A 132 20.12 15.12 -24.56
CA GLN A 132 21.59 15.19 -24.55
C GLN A 132 22.26 13.82 -24.74
N ILE A 133 21.72 12.74 -24.17
CA ILE A 133 22.27 11.39 -24.33
C ILE A 133 22.09 10.90 -25.77
N ASN A 134 20.94 11.15 -26.39
CA ASN A 134 20.70 10.78 -27.78
C ASN A 134 21.61 11.57 -28.74
N ASP A 135 21.87 12.85 -28.45
CA ASP A 135 22.81 13.67 -29.22
C ASP A 135 24.24 13.13 -29.13
N LEU A 136 24.67 12.68 -27.95
CA LEU A 136 26.00 12.08 -27.74
C LEU A 136 26.15 10.70 -28.40
N ILE A 137 25.09 9.87 -28.42
CA ILE A 137 25.10 8.58 -29.12
C ILE A 137 25.17 8.79 -30.64
N CYS A 138 24.39 9.74 -31.18
CA CYS A 138 24.48 10.11 -32.59
C CYS A 138 25.86 10.67 -32.96
N PHE A 139 26.46 11.48 -32.09
CA PHE A 139 27.81 12.01 -32.30
C PHE A 139 28.88 10.90 -32.26
N GLY A 140 28.76 9.95 -31.32
CA GLY A 140 29.65 8.79 -31.22
C GLY A 140 29.56 7.86 -32.43
N LEU A 141 28.35 7.59 -32.93
CA LEU A 141 28.13 6.81 -34.15
C LEU A 141 28.65 7.53 -35.40
N TRP A 142 28.52 8.86 -35.46
CA TRP A 142 29.07 9.66 -36.55
C TRP A 142 30.60 9.62 -36.58
N ILE A 143 31.28 9.76 -35.43
CA ILE A 143 32.75 9.59 -35.35
C ILE A 143 33.16 8.17 -35.75
N TYR A 144 32.42 7.13 -35.34
CA TYR A 144 32.80 5.76 -35.66
C TYR A 144 32.67 5.44 -37.16
N LEU A 145 31.65 5.99 -37.82
CA LEU A 145 31.41 5.81 -39.25
C LEU A 145 32.32 6.67 -40.14
N TYR A 146 32.59 7.92 -39.76
CA TYR A 146 33.46 8.83 -40.54
C TYR A 146 34.95 8.74 -40.17
N GLY A 147 35.27 8.41 -38.91
CA GLY A 147 36.65 8.23 -38.44
C GLY A 147 37.35 6.99 -39.00
N HIS A 148 36.57 6.00 -39.46
CA HIS A 148 37.10 4.85 -40.18
C HIS A 148 37.44 5.18 -41.65
N PHE A 149 36.91 6.27 -42.20
CA PHE A 149 37.12 6.69 -43.59
C PHE A 149 38.44 7.46 -43.79
N TYR A 150 39.06 7.94 -42.70
CA TYR A 150 40.29 8.76 -42.75
C TYR A 150 41.57 7.98 -42.43
N LYS A 151 41.48 6.66 -42.15
CA LYS A 151 42.65 5.80 -41.88
C LYS A 151 43.19 5.07 -43.11
N ASP A 152 42.52 5.19 -44.26
CA ASP A 152 42.88 4.49 -45.51
C ASP A 152 43.50 5.43 -46.57
N ILE A 153 44.00 6.60 -46.16
CA ILE A 153 44.73 7.54 -47.03
C ILE A 153 46.13 7.76 -46.42
N ASP A 154 47.03 6.81 -46.67
CA ASP A 154 48.49 6.96 -46.68
C ASP A 154 49.09 5.93 -47.65
#